data_AF-A0AAU9FKH9-F1
#
_entry.id   AF-A0AAU9FKH9-F1
#
_cell.length_a   1.000
_cell.length_b   1.000
_cell.length_c   1.000
_cell.angle_alpha   90.00
_cell.angle_beta   90.00
_cell.angle_gamma   90.00
#
_symmetry.space_group_name_H-M   'P 1'
#
loop_
_entity.id
_entity.type
_entity.pdbx_description
1 polymer ?
#
loop_
_entity_poly.entity_id
_entity_poly.type
_entity_poly.pdbx_seq_one_letter_code
_entity_poly.pdbx_strand_id
1 'polypeptide(L)'
;MADANAYESVILPAIAKRVQNIGDLALWQRSRAYHDLIGYINGTSSAIQGIKSTDAMYESDMLRKLLRIFELLEKLVEKYPPLDQPQRFGNKAYRDWARDMREQLPELLGQLLPPSKQKYLNELQQYLTEAFGNATRIDYGTGHELSFMFFLCALFKAEILDEQDIVSAALRLFKRYLEFARQLQRTYNMEPAGSQGVWSLDDYQFVPFIWGSAQLSVRSPFDPCKFVDEQIISDYKDQYMFISCIDYICKVKTGHFGEHSNQLWSISDVPSWVKINMGLVKMYQKEILSKFPVIQHVFFGDLMSFETVTAGTTITSARLGHVAPPPSKRKCIVPTLVPQAPQTQAPPPPIEALAGDQNAGDSSSESSDSSVVLRPSASASSASLVAAAAEGSGDNLNEIPKEPAAE
;
A
#
# COMPACT_ATOMS: atom_id res chain seq x y z
N MET A 1 22.39 41.94 34.52
CA MET A 1 22.38 41.79 33.05
C MET A 1 22.35 40.31 32.77
N ALA A 2 21.37 39.83 32.01
CA ALA A 2 21.11 38.41 31.83
C ALA A 2 21.74 37.87 30.54
N ASP A 3 22.11 36.59 30.59
CA ASP A 3 22.14 35.57 29.53
C ASP A 3 22.58 35.93 28.10
N ALA A 4 23.68 35.30 27.68
CA ALA A 4 23.88 34.80 26.31
C ALA A 4 25.02 33.77 26.25
N ASN A 5 24.87 32.59 26.88
CA ASN A 5 25.69 31.42 26.56
C ASN A 5 25.09 30.08 27.03
N ALA A 6 23.79 29.89 26.77
CA ALA A 6 23.19 28.57 26.75
C ALA A 6 23.34 27.98 25.33
N TYR A 7 24.54 27.46 25.01
CA TYR A 7 24.63 26.41 24.00
C TYR A 7 24.02 25.15 24.64
N GLU A 8 22.69 25.04 24.57
CA GLU A 8 22.06 23.73 24.71
C GLU A 8 22.63 22.85 23.59
N SER A 9 23.48 21.91 23.97
CA SER A 9 23.80 20.78 23.13
C SER A 9 22.47 20.09 22.84
N VAL A 10 21.93 20.27 21.63
CA VAL A 10 20.74 19.55 21.20
C VAL A 10 21.12 18.08 21.20
N ILE A 11 20.74 17.38 22.28
CA ILE A 11 20.88 15.93 22.39
C ILE A 11 19.88 15.37 21.38
N LEU A 12 20.33 15.18 20.14
CA LEU A 12 19.55 14.52 19.11
C LEU A 12 19.16 13.15 19.67
N PRO A 13 17.86 12.85 19.84
CA PRO A 13 17.43 11.62 20.48
C PRO A 13 17.98 10.43 19.69
N ALA A 14 18.73 9.56 20.39
CA ALA A 14 19.47 8.49 19.75
C ALA A 14 18.52 7.47 19.11
N ILE A 15 18.53 7.43 17.78
CA ILE A 15 17.78 6.49 16.97
C ILE A 15 18.33 5.08 17.24
N ALA A 16 17.49 4.20 17.78
CA ALA A 16 17.95 2.91 18.28
C ALA A 16 16.91 1.80 18.13
N LYS A 17 17.39 0.56 18.05
CA LYS A 17 16.54 -0.64 18.16
C LYS A 17 16.13 -0.81 19.62
N ARG A 18 14.82 -0.80 19.89
CA ARG A 18 14.26 -0.89 21.25
C ARG A 18 13.65 -2.25 21.58
N VAL A 19 13.34 -3.06 20.57
CA VAL A 19 12.87 -4.44 20.72
C VAL A 19 14.07 -5.38 20.60
N GLN A 20 14.55 -5.88 21.74
CA GLN A 20 15.74 -6.74 21.87
C GLN A 20 15.37 -8.18 22.27
N ASN A 21 14.19 -8.37 22.89
CA ASN A 21 13.65 -9.68 23.25
C ASN A 21 12.12 -9.74 23.04
N ILE A 22 11.52 -10.92 23.21
CA ILE A 22 10.08 -11.16 23.01
C ILE A 22 9.21 -10.35 23.98
N GLY A 23 9.68 -10.11 25.22
CA GLY A 23 8.97 -9.29 26.21
C GLY A 23 8.77 -7.84 25.78
N ASP A 24 9.70 -7.29 25.00
CA ASP A 24 9.63 -5.92 24.50
C ASP A 24 8.52 -5.72 23.46
N LEU A 25 7.95 -6.80 22.88
CA LEU A 25 6.80 -6.70 21.98
C LEU A 25 5.57 -6.09 22.66
N ALA A 26 5.38 -6.35 23.96
CA ALA A 26 4.27 -5.76 24.71
C ALA A 26 4.45 -4.26 24.96
N LEU A 27 5.70 -3.77 24.97
CA LEU A 27 6.02 -2.34 25.03
C LEU A 27 5.84 -1.71 23.63
N TRP A 28 6.34 -2.37 22.59
CA TRP A 28 6.14 -1.98 21.20
C TRP A 28 4.66 -1.77 20.85
N GLN A 29 3.80 -2.75 21.13
CA GLN A 29 2.36 -2.69 20.87
C GLN A 29 1.62 -1.57 21.65
N ARG A 30 2.25 -1.01 22.69
CA ARG A 30 1.73 0.12 23.49
C ARG A 30 2.48 1.42 23.18
N SER A 31 3.41 1.43 22.23
CA SER A 31 4.21 2.60 21.89
C SER A 31 3.43 3.59 21.02
N ARG A 32 3.83 4.86 21.08
CA ARG A 32 3.32 5.93 20.22
C ARG A 32 3.50 5.58 18.74
N ALA A 33 4.69 5.10 18.36
CA ALA A 33 4.99 4.65 16.99
C ALA A 33 4.06 3.55 16.47
N TYR A 34 3.64 2.58 17.30
CA TYR A 34 2.69 1.55 16.89
C TYR A 34 1.29 2.13 16.62
N HIS A 35 0.83 3.02 17.51
CA HIS A 35 -0.46 3.70 17.37
C HIS A 35 -0.47 4.64 16.15
N ASP A 36 0.60 5.41 15.95
CA ASP A 36 0.78 6.31 14.81
C ASP A 36 0.83 5.55 13.48
N LEU A 37 1.57 4.44 13.40
CA LEU A 37 1.65 3.60 12.20
C LEU A 37 0.27 3.07 11.79
N ILE A 38 -0.47 2.45 12.71
CA ILE A 38 -1.79 1.89 12.38
C ILE A 38 -2.80 3.02 12.12
N GLY A 39 -2.73 4.13 12.86
CA GLY A 39 -3.51 5.33 12.59
C GLY A 39 -3.28 5.86 11.17
N TYR A 40 -2.02 5.95 10.74
CA TYR A 40 -1.64 6.35 9.38
C TYR A 40 -2.13 5.38 8.30
N ILE A 41 -1.97 4.07 8.49
CA ILE A 41 -2.44 3.04 7.55
C ILE A 41 -3.98 3.10 7.40
N ASN A 42 -4.72 3.24 8.51
CA ASN A 42 -6.19 3.27 8.51
C ASN A 42 -6.76 4.62 8.03
N GLY A 43 -6.12 5.73 8.38
CA GLY A 43 -6.45 7.06 7.86
C GLY A 43 -6.26 7.11 6.35
N THR A 44 -5.11 6.62 5.86
CA THR A 44 -4.81 6.54 4.42
C THR A 44 -5.80 5.62 3.71
N SER A 45 -6.11 4.44 4.25
CA SER A 45 -7.14 3.54 3.71
C SER A 45 -8.49 4.25 3.57
N SER A 46 -8.88 5.06 4.57
CA SER A 46 -10.13 5.82 4.55
C SER A 46 -10.11 6.96 3.51
N ALA A 47 -8.93 7.52 3.21
CA ALA A 47 -8.74 8.62 2.24
C ALA A 47 -8.67 8.16 0.78
N ILE A 48 -8.13 6.96 0.50
CA ILE A 48 -7.95 6.43 -0.87
C ILE A 48 -9.14 5.61 -1.38
N GLN A 49 -10.17 5.38 -0.56
CA GLN A 49 -11.27 4.48 -0.94
C GLN A 49 -12.04 4.99 -2.18
N GLY A 50 -12.18 4.12 -3.18
CA GLY A 50 -12.80 4.47 -4.47
C GLY A 50 -11.95 5.33 -5.41
N ILE A 51 -10.67 5.60 -5.10
CA ILE A 51 -9.74 6.37 -5.94
C ILE A 51 -8.80 5.42 -6.69
N LYS A 52 -8.66 5.59 -8.00
CA LYS A 52 -7.71 4.82 -8.83
C LYS A 52 -6.35 5.50 -8.86
N SER A 53 -5.28 4.73 -9.02
CA SER A 53 -3.92 5.25 -9.17
C SER A 53 -3.74 6.13 -10.41
N THR A 54 -4.56 5.89 -11.45
CA THR A 54 -4.64 6.66 -12.71
C THR A 54 -5.42 7.96 -12.60
N ASP A 55 -6.20 8.17 -11.53
CA ASP A 55 -7.00 9.38 -11.39
C ASP A 55 -6.11 10.61 -11.17
N ALA A 56 -6.62 11.79 -11.55
CA ALA A 56 -5.97 13.06 -11.23
C ALA A 56 -6.04 13.30 -9.72
N MET A 57 -4.90 13.57 -9.09
CA MET A 57 -4.77 13.79 -7.65
C MET A 57 -3.84 14.96 -7.35
N TYR A 58 -3.98 15.55 -6.16
CA TYR A 58 -3.09 16.61 -5.69
C TYR A 58 -1.69 16.04 -5.43
N GLU A 59 -0.66 16.71 -5.93
CA GLU A 59 0.74 16.40 -5.65
C GLU A 59 1.44 17.71 -5.28
N SER A 60 1.91 17.84 -4.03
CA SER A 60 2.72 19.00 -3.64
C SER A 60 4.10 19.00 -4.33
N ASP A 61 4.75 20.16 -4.36
CA ASP A 61 6.12 20.26 -4.84
C ASP A 61 7.10 19.46 -3.96
N MET A 62 6.77 19.22 -2.68
CA MET A 62 7.56 18.35 -1.81
C MET A 62 7.41 16.87 -2.20
N LEU A 63 6.19 16.42 -2.50
CA LEU A 63 5.98 15.06 -2.99
C LEU A 63 6.71 14.81 -4.32
N ARG A 64 6.65 15.77 -5.26
CA ARG A 64 7.40 15.69 -6.52
C ARG A 64 8.92 15.75 -6.34
N LYS A 65 9.42 16.39 -5.26
CA LYS A 65 10.83 16.34 -4.85
C LYS A 65 11.21 14.96 -4.30
N LEU A 66 10.39 14.37 -3.43
CA LEU A 66 10.63 13.04 -2.85
C LEU A 66 10.64 11.93 -3.91
N LEU A 67 9.84 12.04 -4.98
CA LEU A 67 9.88 11.09 -6.09
C LEU A 67 11.26 11.00 -6.78
N ARG A 68 12.07 12.08 -6.73
CA ARG A 68 13.44 12.10 -7.31
C ARG A 68 14.43 11.20 -6.58
N ILE A 69 14.10 10.74 -5.36
CA ILE A 69 14.89 9.72 -4.66
C ILE A 69 15.04 8.48 -5.56
N PHE A 70 13.96 8.05 -6.22
CA PHE A 70 13.99 6.88 -7.08
C PHE A 70 14.83 7.07 -8.35
N GLU A 71 14.96 8.29 -8.86
CA GLU A 71 15.87 8.60 -9.98
C GLU A 71 17.34 8.38 -9.61
N LEU A 72 17.74 8.68 -8.35
CA LEU A 72 19.07 8.34 -7.85
C LEU A 72 19.22 6.82 -7.70
N LEU A 73 18.25 6.18 -7.03
CA LEU A 73 18.32 4.75 -6.74
C LEU A 73 18.38 3.89 -8.01
N GLU A 74 17.71 4.30 -9.09
CA GLU A 74 17.77 3.66 -10.41
C GLU A 74 19.11 3.88 -11.12
N LYS A 75 19.68 5.10 -11.10
CA LYS A 75 21.03 5.34 -11.62
C LYS A 75 22.08 4.49 -10.91
N LEU A 76 21.88 4.18 -9.63
CA LEU A 76 22.72 3.23 -8.91
C LEU A 76 22.51 1.79 -9.41
N VAL A 77 21.30 1.38 -9.79
CA VAL A 77 21.06 0.06 -10.41
C VAL A 77 21.72 -0.03 -11.80
N GLU A 78 21.65 1.04 -12.60
CA GLU A 78 22.36 1.14 -13.89
C GLU A 78 23.88 1.06 -13.72
N LYS A 79 24.43 1.69 -12.67
CA LYS A 79 25.85 1.65 -12.31
C LYS A 79 26.31 0.26 -11.86
N TYR A 80 25.43 -0.52 -11.22
CA TYR A 80 25.73 -1.83 -10.65
C TYR A 80 24.87 -2.93 -11.29
N PRO A 81 25.07 -3.23 -12.58
CA PRO A 81 24.33 -4.29 -13.25
C PRO A 81 24.62 -5.66 -12.59
N PRO A 82 23.70 -6.63 -12.71
CA PRO A 82 23.87 -7.97 -12.14
C PRO A 82 25.16 -8.63 -12.64
N LEU A 83 25.97 -9.15 -11.71
CA LEU A 83 27.16 -9.92 -12.06
C LEU A 83 26.75 -11.29 -12.62
N ASP A 84 27.45 -11.76 -13.64
CA ASP A 84 27.44 -13.19 -13.97
C ASP A 84 28.09 -13.96 -12.82
N GLN A 85 27.32 -14.84 -12.17
CA GLN A 85 27.77 -15.60 -11.01
C GLN A 85 27.18 -17.02 -11.02
N PRO A 86 27.95 -18.04 -10.60
CA PRO A 86 27.46 -19.42 -10.55
C PRO A 86 26.41 -19.66 -9.45
N GLN A 87 26.23 -18.70 -8.54
CA GLN A 87 25.33 -18.83 -7.39
C GLN A 87 23.92 -18.33 -7.72
N ARG A 88 22.94 -19.24 -7.58
CA ARG A 88 21.54 -19.03 -8.00
C ARG A 88 20.78 -17.96 -7.20
N PHE A 89 21.13 -17.77 -5.94
CA PHE A 89 20.47 -16.85 -5.02
C PHE A 89 21.36 -15.63 -4.74
N GLY A 90 20.76 -14.45 -4.62
CA GLY A 90 21.42 -13.20 -4.21
C GLY A 90 22.57 -12.76 -5.11
N ASN A 91 22.31 -11.87 -6.07
CA ASN A 91 23.36 -11.28 -6.90
C ASN A 91 24.24 -10.33 -6.10
N LYS A 92 25.56 -10.56 -6.09
CA LYS A 92 26.50 -9.82 -5.26
C LYS A 92 26.61 -8.33 -5.62
N ALA A 93 26.24 -7.90 -6.83
CA ALA A 93 26.15 -6.48 -7.22
C ALA A 93 25.27 -5.65 -6.27
N TYR A 94 24.25 -6.26 -5.66
CA TYR A 94 23.40 -5.61 -4.67
C TYR A 94 24.19 -5.05 -3.46
N ARG A 95 25.35 -5.64 -3.13
CA ARG A 95 26.20 -5.15 -2.02
C ARG A 95 26.86 -3.83 -2.35
N ASP A 96 27.33 -3.67 -3.59
CA ASP A 96 27.90 -2.42 -4.09
C ASP A 96 26.81 -1.36 -4.26
N TRP A 97 25.66 -1.72 -4.84
CA TRP A 97 24.47 -0.87 -4.88
C TRP A 97 24.07 -0.36 -3.50
N ALA A 98 23.96 -1.25 -2.52
CA ALA A 98 23.53 -0.91 -1.16
C ALA A 98 24.59 -0.14 -0.37
N ARG A 99 25.89 -0.27 -0.69
CA ARG A 99 26.94 0.60 -0.13
C ARG A 99 26.77 2.02 -0.66
N ASP A 100 26.81 2.20 -1.98
CA ASP A 100 26.73 3.52 -2.61
C ASP A 100 25.40 4.24 -2.29
N MET A 101 24.31 3.50 -2.17
CA MET A 101 23.03 4.04 -1.70
C MET A 101 23.16 4.63 -0.29
N ARG A 102 23.79 3.93 0.66
CA ARG A 102 24.02 4.45 2.02
C ARG A 102 24.93 5.67 2.08
N GLU A 103 25.84 5.81 1.12
CA GLU A 103 26.76 6.95 1.02
C GLU A 103 26.07 8.19 0.42
N GLN A 104 25.27 8.03 -0.63
CA GLN A 104 24.68 9.15 -1.40
C GLN A 104 23.28 9.57 -0.94
N LEU A 105 22.49 8.65 -0.39
CA LEU A 105 21.11 8.93 0.03
C LEU A 105 21.00 9.98 1.16
N PRO A 106 21.89 10.02 2.18
CA PRO A 106 21.87 11.06 3.21
C PRO A 106 22.03 12.48 2.63
N GLU A 107 22.95 12.66 1.67
CA GLU A 107 23.18 13.95 1.02
C GLU A 107 21.96 14.38 0.21
N LEU A 108 21.42 13.49 -0.64
CA LEU A 108 20.21 13.79 -1.41
C LEU A 108 19.04 14.16 -0.49
N LEU A 109 18.77 13.36 0.55
CA LEU A 109 17.67 13.64 1.46
C LEU A 109 17.88 14.98 2.19
N GLY A 110 19.11 15.28 2.63
CA GLY A 110 19.48 16.58 3.19
C GLY A 110 19.20 17.74 2.24
N GLN A 111 19.46 17.60 0.95
CA GLN A 111 19.15 18.62 -0.07
C GLN A 111 17.64 18.78 -0.34
N LEU A 112 16.84 17.71 -0.20
CA LEU A 112 15.39 17.76 -0.43
C LEU A 112 14.62 18.37 0.77
N LEU A 113 15.12 18.19 2.00
CA LEU A 113 14.46 18.64 3.22
C LEU A 113 14.49 20.17 3.40
N PRO A 114 13.37 20.81 3.83
CA PRO A 114 13.38 22.23 4.21
C PRO A 114 14.36 22.50 5.36
N PRO A 115 15.04 23.67 5.42
CA PRO A 115 15.97 24.01 6.48
C PRO A 115 15.39 23.86 7.91
N SER A 116 14.11 24.17 8.08
CA SER A 116 13.38 24.04 9.36
C SER A 116 13.13 22.59 9.82
N LYS A 117 13.29 21.60 8.93
CA LYS A 117 13.03 20.17 9.19
C LYS A 117 14.32 19.33 9.22
N GLN A 118 15.49 19.94 9.02
CA GLN A 118 16.80 19.27 9.00
C GLN A 118 17.12 18.48 10.28
N LYS A 119 16.58 18.89 11.45
CA LYS A 119 16.73 18.14 12.72
C LYS A 119 16.22 16.69 12.64
N TYR A 120 15.36 16.36 11.68
CA TYR A 120 14.81 15.02 11.48
C TYR A 120 15.59 14.17 10.44
N LEU A 121 16.62 14.73 9.78
CA LEU A 121 17.36 14.07 8.69
C LEU A 121 17.89 12.69 9.12
N ASN A 122 18.53 12.61 10.29
CA ASN A 122 19.09 11.37 10.81
C ASN A 122 18.04 10.25 10.99
N GLU A 123 16.81 10.60 11.39
CA GLU A 123 15.74 9.62 11.61
C GLU A 123 15.12 9.18 10.28
N LEU A 124 14.84 10.14 9.40
CA LEU A 124 14.28 9.89 8.06
C LEU A 124 15.23 9.08 7.19
N GLN A 125 16.54 9.38 7.20
CA GLN A 125 17.53 8.63 6.42
C GLN A 125 17.68 7.19 6.93
N GLN A 126 17.52 6.95 8.24
CA GLN A 126 17.62 5.60 8.82
C GLN A 126 16.46 4.72 8.34
N TYR A 127 15.23 5.24 8.34
CA TYR A 127 14.06 4.53 7.83
C TYR A 127 14.13 4.26 6.33
N LEU A 128 14.57 5.26 5.55
CA LEU A 128 14.71 5.10 4.10
C LEU A 128 15.87 4.18 3.71
N THR A 129 16.96 4.15 4.48
CA THR A 129 18.10 3.25 4.25
C THR A 129 17.73 1.78 4.50
N GLU A 130 16.97 1.50 5.56
CA GLU A 130 16.51 0.14 5.88
C GLU A 130 15.34 -0.32 4.99
N ALA A 131 14.77 0.56 4.17
CA ALA A 131 13.62 0.24 3.32
C ALA A 131 13.91 -0.69 2.13
N PHE A 132 15.17 -0.95 1.76
CA PHE A 132 15.50 -1.58 0.48
C PHE A 132 16.13 -2.98 0.56
N GLY A 133 16.07 -3.64 1.73
CA GLY A 133 16.60 -4.99 1.94
C GLY A 133 17.94 -5.05 2.72
N ASN A 134 18.47 -6.25 2.91
CA ASN A 134 19.72 -6.47 3.67
C ASN A 134 20.90 -6.83 2.76
N ALA A 135 21.98 -6.02 2.78
CA ALA A 135 23.15 -6.24 1.92
C ALA A 135 23.91 -7.55 2.22
N THR A 136 23.93 -8.02 3.47
CA THR A 136 24.66 -9.23 3.85
C THR A 136 23.95 -10.47 3.31
N ARG A 137 22.64 -10.58 3.57
CA ARG A 137 21.80 -11.72 3.19
C ARG A 137 21.27 -11.65 1.75
N ILE A 138 21.24 -10.45 1.16
CA ILE A 138 20.64 -10.17 -0.17
C ILE A 138 19.16 -10.57 -0.18
N ASP A 139 18.45 -10.19 0.88
CA ASP A 139 17.02 -10.46 1.07
C ASP A 139 16.20 -9.18 1.24
N TYR A 140 14.90 -9.27 0.95
CA TYR A 140 13.90 -8.21 1.15
C TYR A 140 12.61 -8.85 1.70
N GLY A 141 11.85 -8.11 2.49
CA GLY A 141 10.56 -8.57 3.01
C GLY A 141 9.83 -7.48 3.79
N THR A 142 8.77 -7.87 4.50
CA THR A 142 7.81 -6.94 5.13
C THR A 142 8.41 -6.06 6.24
N GLY A 143 9.56 -6.43 6.84
CA GLY A 143 10.32 -5.55 7.75
C GLY A 143 10.98 -4.36 7.04
N HIS A 144 11.32 -4.51 5.76
CA HIS A 144 11.85 -3.44 4.91
C HIS A 144 10.70 -2.56 4.40
N GLU A 145 9.57 -3.15 3.99
CA GLU A 145 8.32 -2.42 3.74
C GLU A 145 7.90 -1.57 4.95
N LEU A 146 7.91 -2.15 6.16
CA LEU A 146 7.64 -1.46 7.42
C LEU A 146 8.58 -0.26 7.65
N SER A 147 9.85 -0.37 7.25
CA SER A 147 10.80 0.75 7.36
C SER A 147 10.45 1.89 6.40
N PHE A 148 9.99 1.59 5.18
CA PHE A 148 9.44 2.62 4.29
C PHE A 148 8.13 3.22 4.82
N MET A 149 7.28 2.42 5.49
CA MET A 149 6.07 2.91 6.13
C MET A 149 6.36 3.83 7.33
N PHE A 150 7.43 3.56 8.09
CA PHE A 150 7.96 4.47 9.10
C PHE A 150 8.43 5.78 8.46
N PHE A 151 9.18 5.72 7.35
CA PHE A 151 9.57 6.91 6.60
C PHE A 151 8.37 7.75 6.15
N LEU A 152 7.35 7.14 5.53
CA LEU A 152 6.12 7.84 5.14
C LEU A 152 5.41 8.47 6.33
N CYS A 153 5.18 7.72 7.41
CA CYS A 153 4.51 8.24 8.60
C CYS A 153 5.31 9.41 9.22
N ALA A 154 6.63 9.27 9.30
CA ALA A 154 7.54 10.30 9.80
C ALA A 154 7.51 11.59 8.95
N LEU A 155 7.35 11.52 7.63
CA LEU A 155 7.18 12.71 6.78
C LEU A 155 5.93 13.53 7.13
N PHE A 156 4.81 12.88 7.46
CA PHE A 156 3.60 13.57 7.93
C PHE A 156 3.75 14.08 9.38
N LYS A 157 4.32 13.27 10.28
CA LYS A 157 4.57 13.69 11.68
C LYS A 157 5.56 14.85 11.79
N ALA A 158 6.49 14.96 10.84
CA ALA A 158 7.42 16.06 10.72
C ALA A 158 6.83 17.29 10.01
N GLU A 159 5.61 17.22 9.46
CA GLU A 159 5.01 18.25 8.58
C GLU A 159 5.92 18.59 7.39
N ILE A 160 6.48 17.56 6.75
CA ILE A 160 7.17 17.67 5.46
C ILE A 160 6.16 17.42 4.33
N LEU A 161 5.19 16.52 4.57
CA LEU A 161 3.99 16.35 3.75
C LEU A 161 2.75 16.74 4.57
N ASP A 162 1.81 17.43 3.93
CA ASP A 162 0.55 17.89 4.53
C ASP A 162 -0.59 16.89 4.28
N GLU A 163 -1.70 16.98 5.03
CA GLU A 163 -2.87 16.09 4.86
C GLU A 163 -3.39 15.95 3.41
N GLN A 164 -3.18 16.97 2.58
CA GLN A 164 -3.57 16.97 1.16
C GLN A 164 -2.76 15.95 0.33
N ASP A 165 -1.52 15.64 0.74
CA ASP A 165 -0.65 14.66 0.10
C ASP A 165 -0.93 13.21 0.54
N ILE A 166 -1.85 12.93 1.49
CA ILE A 166 -2.10 11.55 1.97
C ILE A 166 -2.44 10.60 0.81
N VAL A 167 -3.28 11.03 -0.13
CA VAL A 167 -3.72 10.20 -1.27
C VAL A 167 -2.59 9.96 -2.26
N SER A 168 -1.80 10.98 -2.59
CA SER A 168 -0.69 10.88 -3.54
C SER A 168 0.55 10.23 -2.93
N ALA A 169 0.79 10.38 -1.62
CA ALA A 169 1.83 9.62 -0.92
C ALA A 169 1.56 8.11 -1.01
N ALA A 170 0.30 7.69 -0.89
CA ALA A 170 -0.09 6.30 -1.10
C ALA A 170 -0.08 5.86 -2.58
N LEU A 171 -0.76 6.60 -3.46
CA LEU A 171 -1.01 6.15 -4.83
C LEU A 171 0.07 6.54 -5.85
N ARG A 172 1.03 7.40 -5.47
CA ARG A 172 2.19 7.79 -6.29
C ARG A 172 3.51 7.44 -5.60
N LEU A 173 3.80 7.97 -4.41
CA LEU A 173 5.10 7.77 -3.75
C LEU A 173 5.31 6.31 -3.30
N PHE A 174 4.32 5.69 -2.66
CA PHE A 174 4.38 4.27 -2.29
C PHE A 174 4.22 3.34 -3.49
N LYS A 175 3.41 3.68 -4.50
CA LYS A 175 3.40 2.95 -5.78
C LYS A 175 4.81 2.89 -6.40
N ARG A 176 5.49 4.04 -6.45
CA ARG A 176 6.86 4.15 -6.97
C ARG A 176 7.87 3.33 -6.16
N TYR A 177 7.72 3.30 -4.84
CA TYR A 177 8.48 2.42 -3.96
C TYR A 177 8.30 0.94 -4.31
N LEU A 178 7.06 0.47 -4.49
CA LEU A 178 6.78 -0.92 -4.86
C LEU A 178 7.37 -1.30 -6.22
N GLU A 179 7.29 -0.41 -7.21
CA GLU A 179 7.90 -0.58 -8.53
C GLU A 179 9.41 -0.75 -8.42
N PHE A 180 10.08 0.10 -7.63
CA PHE A 180 11.52 0.03 -7.41
C PHE A 180 11.93 -1.20 -6.57
N ALA A 181 11.19 -1.56 -5.52
CA ALA A 181 11.44 -2.78 -4.75
C ALA A 181 11.33 -4.03 -5.64
N ARG A 182 10.33 -4.10 -6.52
CA ARG A 182 10.20 -5.16 -7.54
C ARG A 182 11.31 -5.13 -8.60
N GLN A 183 11.90 -3.97 -8.89
CA GLN A 183 13.10 -3.88 -9.73
C GLN A 183 14.30 -4.50 -9.01
N LEU A 184 14.57 -4.13 -7.76
CA LEU A 184 15.67 -4.72 -6.97
C LEU A 184 15.54 -6.24 -6.84
N GLN A 185 14.34 -6.73 -6.46
CA GLN A 185 14.05 -8.16 -6.31
C GLN A 185 14.41 -8.97 -7.56
N ARG A 186 13.98 -8.51 -8.74
CA ARG A 186 14.24 -9.17 -10.04
C ARG A 186 15.65 -8.97 -10.56
N THR A 187 16.22 -7.78 -10.37
CA THR A 187 17.56 -7.43 -10.89
C THR A 187 18.63 -8.22 -10.13
N TYR A 188 18.49 -8.32 -8.81
CA TYR A 188 19.49 -8.94 -7.96
C TYR A 188 19.09 -10.31 -7.40
N ASN A 189 18.02 -10.94 -7.90
CA ASN A 189 17.50 -12.22 -7.40
C ASN A 189 17.45 -12.29 -5.87
N MET A 190 16.86 -11.26 -5.25
CA MET A 190 16.82 -11.13 -3.80
C MET A 190 15.92 -12.22 -3.19
N GLU A 191 16.29 -12.73 -2.02
CA GLU A 191 15.52 -13.77 -1.34
C GLU A 191 14.35 -13.18 -0.50
N PRO A 192 13.23 -13.90 -0.33
CA PRO A 192 12.17 -13.52 0.61
C PRO A 192 12.60 -13.58 2.08
N ALA A 193 12.73 -12.41 2.73
CA ALA A 193 13.12 -12.29 4.13
C ALA A 193 11.95 -12.66 5.06
N GLY A 194 12.01 -13.84 5.67
CA GLY A 194 11.03 -14.31 6.65
C GLY A 194 9.69 -14.76 6.07
N SER A 195 9.60 -14.93 4.74
CA SER A 195 8.43 -15.56 4.09
C SER A 195 8.22 -16.99 4.59
N GLN A 196 6.95 -17.41 4.64
CA GLN A 196 6.54 -18.78 4.92
C GLN A 196 6.03 -19.47 3.63
N GLY A 197 6.38 -18.92 2.47
CA GLY A 197 5.94 -19.37 1.15
C GLY A 197 4.42 -19.30 1.03
N VAL A 198 3.80 -20.46 0.86
CA VAL A 198 2.35 -20.64 0.67
C VAL A 198 1.52 -20.16 1.87
N TRP A 199 2.12 -20.10 3.07
CA TRP A 199 1.47 -19.66 4.31
C TRP A 199 1.56 -18.15 4.57
N SER A 200 2.37 -17.42 3.81
CA SER A 200 2.40 -15.95 3.82
C SER A 200 1.35 -15.38 2.87
N LEU A 201 0.96 -14.11 3.09
CA LEU A 201 0.08 -13.39 2.18
C LEU A 201 0.74 -13.18 0.80
N ASP A 202 1.98 -12.72 0.82
CA ASP A 202 2.88 -12.57 -0.32
C ASP A 202 4.32 -12.77 0.19
N ASP A 203 5.27 -13.02 -0.72
CA ASP A 203 6.66 -13.29 -0.34
C ASP A 203 7.38 -12.04 0.20
N TYR A 204 6.92 -10.83 -0.17
CA TYR A 204 7.67 -9.59 0.04
C TYR A 204 6.87 -8.46 0.69
N GLN A 205 5.62 -8.26 0.30
CA GLN A 205 4.83 -7.06 0.62
C GLN A 205 3.56 -7.38 1.41
N PHE A 206 3.01 -6.40 2.13
CA PHE A 206 1.74 -6.57 2.86
C PHE A 206 0.83 -5.35 2.73
N VAL A 207 1.36 -4.15 2.96
CA VAL A 207 0.60 -2.90 2.92
C VAL A 207 -0.12 -2.64 1.58
N PRO A 208 0.39 -2.98 0.37
CA PRO A 208 -0.37 -2.74 -0.86
C PRO A 208 -1.66 -3.56 -0.98
N PHE A 209 -1.77 -4.69 -0.28
CA PHE A 209 -3.04 -5.42 -0.21
C PHE A 209 -4.04 -4.70 0.70
N ILE A 210 -3.60 -4.11 1.81
CA ILE A 210 -4.44 -3.25 2.66
C ILE A 210 -4.93 -2.03 1.85
N TRP A 211 -4.01 -1.24 1.30
CA TRP A 211 -4.39 -0.02 0.57
C TRP A 211 -5.12 -0.30 -0.74
N GLY A 212 -4.74 -1.34 -1.48
CA GLY A 212 -5.44 -1.77 -2.68
C GLY A 212 -6.87 -2.26 -2.43
N SER A 213 -7.10 -3.02 -1.35
CA SER A 213 -8.47 -3.40 -0.94
C SER A 213 -9.28 -2.20 -0.43
N ALA A 214 -8.63 -1.17 0.12
CA ALA A 214 -9.29 0.10 0.44
C ALA A 214 -9.74 0.83 -0.84
N GLN A 215 -8.89 0.93 -1.87
CA GLN A 215 -9.28 1.51 -3.17
C GLN A 215 -10.53 0.83 -3.74
N LEU A 216 -10.63 -0.50 -3.63
CA LEU A 216 -11.77 -1.31 -4.11
C LEU A 216 -12.98 -1.34 -3.15
N SER A 217 -12.88 -0.75 -1.95
CA SER A 217 -13.96 -0.76 -0.95
C SER A 217 -15.17 0.12 -1.30
N VAL A 218 -15.07 0.94 -2.35
CA VAL A 218 -16.15 1.81 -2.87
C VAL A 218 -16.13 1.73 -4.39
N ARG A 219 -17.30 1.50 -5.01
CA ARG A 219 -17.47 1.45 -6.48
C ARG A 219 -16.47 0.50 -7.18
N SER A 220 -16.22 -0.68 -6.58
CA SER A 220 -15.44 -1.72 -7.25
C SER A 220 -16.06 -2.08 -8.61
N PRO A 221 -15.27 -2.21 -9.68
CA PRO A 221 -15.79 -2.66 -10.97
C PRO A 221 -16.02 -4.18 -11.03
N PHE A 222 -15.55 -4.94 -10.04
CA PHE A 222 -15.70 -6.40 -9.95
C PHE A 222 -15.83 -6.89 -8.50
N ASP A 223 -16.43 -8.08 -8.35
CA ASP A 223 -16.56 -8.79 -7.07
C ASP A 223 -15.18 -9.30 -6.59
N PRO A 224 -14.93 -9.41 -5.27
CA PRO A 224 -13.63 -9.83 -4.76
C PRO A 224 -13.13 -11.18 -5.30
N CYS A 225 -14.02 -12.14 -5.52
CA CYS A 225 -13.63 -13.46 -6.05
C CYS A 225 -12.92 -13.40 -7.41
N LYS A 226 -13.08 -12.31 -8.17
CA LYS A 226 -12.56 -12.14 -9.53
C LYS A 226 -11.17 -11.49 -9.61
N PHE A 227 -10.51 -11.15 -8.50
CA PHE A 227 -9.19 -10.50 -8.59
C PHE A 227 -8.10 -11.41 -9.18
N VAL A 228 -8.35 -12.73 -9.21
CA VAL A 228 -7.48 -13.76 -9.83
C VAL A 228 -7.76 -13.96 -11.32
N ASP A 229 -8.85 -13.41 -11.86
CA ASP A 229 -9.25 -13.59 -13.26
C ASP A 229 -8.28 -12.82 -14.18
N GLU A 230 -7.70 -13.49 -15.17
CA GLU A 230 -6.69 -12.91 -16.07
C GLU A 230 -7.17 -11.62 -16.76
N GLN A 231 -8.44 -11.58 -17.17
CA GLN A 231 -9.05 -10.39 -17.78
C GLN A 231 -9.11 -9.21 -16.79
N ILE A 232 -9.53 -9.46 -15.53
CA ILE A 232 -9.57 -8.44 -14.48
C ILE A 232 -8.16 -7.94 -14.17
N ILE A 233 -7.18 -8.85 -14.11
CA ILE A 233 -5.77 -8.49 -13.92
C ILE A 233 -5.29 -7.59 -15.06
N SER A 234 -5.57 -7.97 -16.31
CA SER A 234 -5.18 -7.20 -17.50
C SER A 234 -5.76 -5.78 -17.50
N ASP A 235 -7.07 -5.65 -17.23
CA ASP A 235 -7.80 -4.37 -17.34
C ASP A 235 -7.50 -3.40 -16.17
N TYR A 236 -7.18 -3.93 -14.98
CA TYR A 236 -7.18 -3.16 -13.74
C TYR A 236 -5.84 -3.04 -12.99
N LYS A 237 -4.77 -3.76 -13.41
CA LYS A 237 -3.43 -3.71 -12.79
C LYS A 237 -2.83 -2.31 -12.64
N ASP A 238 -3.06 -1.43 -13.61
CA ASP A 238 -2.51 -0.07 -13.58
C ASP A 238 -3.34 0.90 -12.73
N GLN A 239 -4.61 0.56 -12.51
CA GLN A 239 -5.62 1.36 -11.79
C GLN A 239 -5.65 1.06 -10.29
N TYR A 240 -5.46 -0.20 -9.88
CA TYR A 240 -5.62 -0.63 -8.49
C TYR A 240 -4.37 -1.36 -7.98
N MET A 241 -3.85 -0.89 -6.84
CA MET A 241 -2.61 -1.40 -6.23
C MET A 241 -2.70 -2.89 -5.85
N PHE A 242 -3.89 -3.37 -5.46
CA PHE A 242 -4.13 -4.80 -5.19
C PHE A 242 -3.85 -5.63 -6.46
N ILE A 243 -4.45 -5.22 -7.58
CA ILE A 243 -4.36 -5.94 -8.85
C ILE A 243 -2.94 -5.84 -9.45
N SER A 244 -2.24 -4.72 -9.24
CA SER A 244 -0.80 -4.62 -9.55
C SER A 244 0.05 -5.66 -8.80
N CYS A 245 -0.34 -6.06 -7.58
CA CYS A 245 0.35 -7.11 -6.84
C CYS A 245 0.01 -8.51 -7.37
N ILE A 246 -1.27 -8.77 -7.71
CA ILE A 246 -1.68 -10.04 -8.32
C ILE A 246 -1.00 -10.24 -9.69
N ASP A 247 -0.99 -9.21 -10.55
CA ASP A 247 -0.25 -9.19 -11.83
C ASP A 247 1.24 -9.53 -11.65
N TYR A 248 1.89 -9.00 -10.61
CA TYR A 248 3.28 -9.33 -10.31
C TYR A 248 3.45 -10.77 -9.85
N ILE A 249 2.60 -11.26 -8.95
CA ILE A 249 2.61 -12.65 -8.45
C ILE A 249 2.47 -13.64 -9.62
N CYS A 250 1.49 -13.45 -10.50
CA CYS A 250 1.24 -14.33 -11.65
C CYS A 250 2.37 -14.30 -12.69
N LYS A 251 3.27 -13.31 -12.66
CA LYS A 251 4.46 -13.23 -13.53
C LYS A 251 5.70 -13.91 -12.94
N VAL A 252 5.79 -14.01 -11.62
CA VAL A 252 6.98 -14.57 -10.92
C VAL A 252 6.74 -15.95 -10.31
N LYS A 253 5.48 -16.38 -10.17
CA LYS A 253 5.10 -17.74 -9.73
C LYS A 253 4.38 -18.47 -10.87
N THR A 254 4.65 -19.77 -10.98
CA THR A 254 4.06 -20.66 -11.98
C THR A 254 3.22 -21.74 -11.30
N GLY A 255 2.08 -22.11 -11.89
CA GLY A 255 1.15 -23.10 -11.34
C GLY A 255 -0.24 -22.51 -11.15
N HIS A 256 -1.13 -23.23 -10.46
CA HIS A 256 -2.44 -22.68 -10.11
C HIS A 256 -2.31 -21.70 -8.93
N PHE A 257 -3.01 -20.57 -8.97
CA PHE A 257 -2.82 -19.48 -7.99
C PHE A 257 -2.98 -19.95 -6.53
N GLY A 258 -3.96 -20.82 -6.26
CA GLY A 258 -4.20 -21.39 -4.94
C GLY A 258 -3.12 -22.35 -4.42
N GLU A 259 -2.21 -22.84 -5.27
CA GLU A 259 -1.09 -23.71 -4.89
C GLU A 259 0.11 -22.90 -4.36
N HIS A 260 0.38 -21.74 -4.96
CA HIS A 260 1.57 -20.92 -4.66
C HIS A 260 1.28 -19.65 -3.85
N SER A 261 0.00 -19.25 -3.75
CA SER A 261 -0.49 -18.05 -3.06
C SER A 261 -1.79 -18.35 -2.30
N ASN A 262 -1.79 -19.42 -1.52
CA ASN A 262 -2.98 -19.99 -0.86
C ASN A 262 -3.71 -19.00 0.07
N GLN A 263 -3.00 -18.18 0.84
CA GLN A 263 -3.62 -17.15 1.69
C GLN A 263 -4.43 -16.12 0.89
N LEU A 264 -3.89 -15.65 -0.25
CA LEU A 264 -4.63 -14.77 -1.15
C LEU A 264 -5.80 -15.52 -1.79
N TRP A 265 -5.63 -16.78 -2.19
CA TRP A 265 -6.75 -17.60 -2.69
C TRP A 265 -7.89 -17.73 -1.67
N SER A 266 -7.60 -18.00 -0.38
CA SER A 266 -8.65 -17.99 0.66
C SER A 266 -9.32 -16.63 0.86
N ILE A 267 -8.66 -15.52 0.48
CA ILE A 267 -9.24 -14.18 0.52
C ILE A 267 -10.23 -13.94 -0.64
N SER A 268 -10.14 -14.67 -1.76
CA SER A 268 -11.11 -14.52 -2.86
C SER A 268 -12.53 -14.95 -2.47
N ASP A 269 -12.67 -15.86 -1.50
CA ASP A 269 -13.96 -16.29 -0.94
C ASP A 269 -14.62 -15.25 0.00
N VAL A 270 -13.93 -14.15 0.34
CA VAL A 270 -14.47 -13.11 1.21
C VAL A 270 -15.33 -12.14 0.38
N PRO A 271 -16.66 -12.06 0.58
CA PRO A 271 -17.58 -11.41 -0.36
C PRO A 271 -17.59 -9.87 -0.31
N SER A 272 -16.61 -9.22 0.31
CA SER A 272 -16.57 -7.77 0.44
C SER A 272 -15.17 -7.22 0.64
N TRP A 273 -14.77 -6.27 -0.20
CA TRP A 273 -13.51 -5.51 -0.08
C TRP A 273 -13.33 -4.83 1.28
N VAL A 274 -14.42 -4.35 1.90
CA VAL A 274 -14.40 -3.78 3.27
C VAL A 274 -14.03 -4.85 4.31
N LYS A 275 -14.58 -6.07 4.19
CA LYS A 275 -14.22 -7.20 5.07
C LYS A 275 -12.78 -7.66 4.83
N ILE A 276 -12.34 -7.70 3.57
CA ILE A 276 -10.96 -8.03 3.18
C ILE A 276 -9.99 -7.04 3.82
N ASN A 277 -10.18 -5.73 3.64
CA ASN A 277 -9.34 -4.70 4.24
C ASN A 277 -9.26 -4.84 5.77
N MET A 278 -10.41 -4.97 6.45
CA MET A 278 -10.43 -5.19 7.91
C MET A 278 -9.69 -6.46 8.34
N GLY A 279 -9.82 -7.55 7.57
CA GLY A 279 -9.09 -8.79 7.79
C GLY A 279 -7.58 -8.62 7.63
N LEU A 280 -7.16 -7.95 6.56
CA LEU A 280 -5.76 -7.67 6.25
C LEU A 280 -5.11 -6.75 7.30
N VAL A 281 -5.78 -5.71 7.80
CA VAL A 281 -5.24 -4.87 8.89
C VAL A 281 -5.00 -5.69 10.16
N LYS A 282 -5.94 -6.57 10.54
CA LYS A 282 -5.78 -7.47 11.69
C LYS A 282 -4.66 -8.49 11.47
N MET A 283 -4.56 -9.04 10.27
CA MET A 283 -3.50 -9.97 9.87
C MET A 283 -2.13 -9.28 9.86
N TYR A 284 -2.02 -8.02 9.44
CA TYR A 284 -0.78 -7.23 9.53
C TYR A 284 -0.32 -7.02 10.97
N GLN A 285 -1.24 -6.65 11.87
CA GLN A 285 -0.95 -6.49 13.29
C GLN A 285 -0.43 -7.80 13.93
N LYS A 286 -1.01 -8.95 13.56
CA LYS A 286 -0.66 -10.26 14.12
C LYS A 286 0.58 -10.88 13.46
N GLU A 287 0.63 -10.90 12.13
CA GLU A 287 1.62 -11.65 11.37
C GLU A 287 2.86 -10.83 10.99
N ILE A 288 2.80 -9.50 11.04
CA ILE A 288 3.97 -8.62 10.87
C ILE A 288 4.33 -7.94 12.21
N LEU A 289 3.44 -7.12 12.75
CA LEU A 289 3.78 -6.22 13.88
C LEU A 289 3.91 -6.90 15.24
N SER A 290 3.46 -8.16 15.37
CA SER A 290 3.62 -8.96 16.58
C SER A 290 4.70 -10.05 16.44
N LYS A 291 5.49 -10.04 15.36
CA LYS A 291 6.62 -10.97 15.17
C LYS A 291 7.92 -10.32 15.61
N PHE A 292 8.50 -10.85 16.69
CA PHE A 292 9.83 -10.45 17.16
C PHE A 292 10.90 -10.46 16.03
N PRO A 293 10.99 -11.49 15.16
CA PRO A 293 11.99 -11.51 14.08
C PRO A 293 11.91 -10.34 13.09
N VAL A 294 10.73 -9.73 12.92
CA VAL A 294 10.52 -8.55 12.07
C VAL A 294 10.88 -7.28 12.85
N ILE A 295 10.29 -7.11 14.04
CA ILE A 295 10.33 -5.84 14.78
C ILE A 295 11.69 -5.58 15.45
N GLN A 296 12.48 -6.62 15.77
CA GLN A 296 13.86 -6.46 16.27
C GLN A 296 14.78 -5.63 15.34
N HIS A 297 14.42 -5.51 14.06
CA HIS A 297 15.20 -4.75 13.07
C HIS A 297 14.78 -3.29 12.97
N VAL A 298 13.63 -2.90 13.52
CA VAL A 298 13.07 -1.54 13.44
C VAL A 298 13.79 -0.60 14.41
N PHE A 299 14.09 0.61 13.93
CA PHE A 299 14.66 1.69 14.71
C PHE A 299 13.56 2.65 15.21
N PHE A 300 13.80 3.31 16.34
CA PHE A 300 12.86 4.25 16.97
C PHE A 300 13.59 5.55 17.32
N GLY A 301 12.96 6.69 17.00
CA GLY A 301 13.48 8.04 17.20
C GLY A 301 12.46 8.96 17.90
N ASP A 302 12.41 10.24 17.49
CA ASP A 302 11.46 11.24 17.99
C ASP A 302 10.12 11.15 17.26
N LEU A 303 10.18 11.06 15.92
CA LEU A 303 9.00 10.96 15.06
C LEU A 303 8.31 9.61 15.28
N MET A 304 9.04 8.50 15.27
CA MET A 304 8.51 7.17 15.60
C MET A 304 8.98 6.76 16.99
N SER A 305 8.44 7.43 18.01
CA SER A 305 8.78 7.22 19.42
C SER A 305 8.30 5.87 19.99
N PHE A 306 9.20 5.21 20.72
CA PHE A 306 8.93 3.97 21.47
C PHE A 306 8.25 4.22 22.84
N GLU A 307 8.03 5.47 23.22
CA GLU A 307 7.32 5.82 24.46
C GLU A 307 5.90 5.26 24.48
N THR A 308 5.46 4.77 25.64
CA THR A 308 4.11 4.24 25.81
C THR A 308 3.05 5.33 25.70
N VAL A 309 1.97 5.06 24.96
CA VAL A 309 0.77 5.91 24.96
C VAL A 309 0.05 5.85 26.31
N THR A 310 -0.79 6.86 26.59
CA THR A 310 -1.68 6.87 27.75
C THR A 310 -2.59 5.63 27.75
N ALA A 311 -2.76 5.00 28.90
CA ALA A 311 -3.66 3.84 29.04
C ALA A 311 -5.08 4.19 28.57
N GLY A 312 -5.66 3.33 27.72
CA GLY A 312 -6.97 3.56 27.12
C GLY A 312 -6.97 4.33 25.78
N THR A 313 -5.80 4.77 25.27
CA THR A 313 -5.70 5.30 23.90
C THR A 313 -6.16 4.24 22.90
N THR A 314 -7.19 4.54 22.11
CA THR A 314 -7.76 3.61 21.13
C THR A 314 -7.11 3.79 19.76
N ILE A 315 -7.02 2.70 18.99
CA ILE A 315 -6.57 2.73 17.60
C ILE A 315 -7.79 2.85 16.70
N THR A 316 -7.87 3.95 15.94
CA THR A 316 -8.97 4.19 14.99
C THR A 316 -8.90 3.19 13.84
N SER A 317 -9.99 2.46 13.61
CA SER A 317 -10.18 1.60 12.43
C SER A 317 -10.62 2.41 11.21
N ALA A 318 -10.23 1.97 10.00
CA ALA A 318 -10.64 2.61 8.77
C ALA A 318 -12.17 2.58 8.59
N ARG A 319 -12.78 3.70 8.17
CA ARG A 319 -14.23 3.79 7.91
C ARG A 319 -14.47 3.66 6.41
N LEU A 320 -14.61 2.41 5.96
CA LEU A 320 -14.73 2.07 4.55
C LEU A 320 -16.19 1.79 4.12
N GLY A 321 -16.41 1.79 2.80
CA GLY A 321 -17.72 1.54 2.18
C GLY A 321 -18.68 2.73 2.20
N HIS A 322 -18.24 3.86 2.77
CA HIS A 322 -19.05 5.08 2.89
C HIS A 322 -18.21 6.26 2.39
N VAL A 323 -18.59 6.82 1.23
CA VAL A 323 -18.02 8.09 0.78
C VAL A 323 -18.58 9.18 1.67
N ALA A 324 -17.78 9.66 2.62
CA ALA A 324 -18.13 10.86 3.38
C ALA A 324 -18.35 12.02 2.40
N PRO A 325 -19.40 12.84 2.56
CA PRO A 325 -19.53 14.06 1.75
C PRO A 325 -18.26 14.92 1.93
N PRO A 326 -17.77 15.57 0.87
CA PRO A 326 -16.52 16.32 0.95
C PRO A 326 -16.59 17.35 2.07
N PRO A 327 -15.57 17.45 2.95
CA PRO A 327 -15.64 18.34 4.10
C PRO A 327 -15.83 19.79 3.62
N SER A 328 -16.87 20.44 4.16
CA SER A 328 -17.34 21.78 3.82
C SER A 328 -16.33 22.88 4.20
N LYS A 329 -15.18 22.87 3.52
CA LYS A 329 -14.13 23.90 3.47
C LYS A 329 -12.97 23.57 2.51
N ARG A 330 -13.00 22.46 1.76
CA ARG A 330 -12.09 22.30 0.60
C ARG A 330 -12.47 23.33 -0.48
N LYS A 331 -11.60 24.32 -0.70
CA LYS A 331 -11.59 25.05 -1.97
C LYS A 331 -11.21 24.05 -3.06
N CYS A 332 -12.21 23.42 -3.70
CA CYS A 332 -11.96 22.80 -4.99
C CYS A 332 -11.40 23.88 -5.91
N ILE A 333 -10.15 23.71 -6.34
CA ILE A 333 -9.62 24.44 -7.47
C ILE A 333 -10.46 23.95 -8.67
N VAL A 334 -11.47 24.74 -9.02
CA VAL A 334 -12.09 24.63 -10.34
C VAL A 334 -10.95 24.77 -11.34
N PRO A 335 -10.77 23.85 -12.30
CA PRO A 335 -9.75 24.00 -13.32
C PRO A 335 -9.96 25.35 -13.99
N THR A 336 -9.02 26.26 -13.78
CA THR A 336 -9.05 27.55 -14.46
C THR A 336 -8.72 27.25 -15.90
N LEU A 337 -9.76 27.15 -16.73
CA LEU A 337 -9.62 27.02 -18.17
C LEU A 337 -8.76 28.18 -18.64
N VAL A 338 -7.52 27.87 -19.01
CA VAL A 338 -6.62 28.82 -19.67
C VAL A 338 -7.38 29.33 -20.90
N PRO A 339 -7.61 30.65 -21.05
CA PRO A 339 -8.27 31.17 -22.24
C PRO A 339 -7.50 30.72 -23.47
N GLN A 340 -8.14 29.97 -24.36
CA GLN A 340 -7.54 29.58 -25.62
C GLN A 340 -7.19 30.86 -26.41
N ALA A 341 -5.99 30.91 -26.96
CA ALA A 341 -5.61 31.97 -27.88
C ALA A 341 -6.59 31.98 -29.07
N PRO A 342 -7.00 33.16 -29.57
CA PRO A 342 -8.04 33.25 -30.59
C PRO A 342 -7.61 32.56 -31.88
N GLN A 343 -8.29 31.45 -32.20
CA GLN A 343 -8.19 30.83 -33.52
C GLN A 343 -8.88 31.72 -34.55
N THR A 344 -8.15 32.11 -35.58
CA THR A 344 -8.68 32.82 -36.75
C THR A 344 -9.66 31.92 -37.50
N GLN A 345 -10.96 32.17 -37.33
CA GLN A 345 -12.00 31.55 -38.15
C GLN A 345 -11.90 32.07 -39.59
N ALA A 346 -11.89 31.15 -40.56
CA ALA A 346 -12.12 31.49 -41.96
C ALA A 346 -13.60 31.89 -42.16
N PRO A 347 -13.91 32.87 -43.04
CA PRO A 347 -15.27 33.34 -43.23
C PRO A 347 -16.14 32.31 -43.97
N PRO A 348 -17.45 32.21 -43.65
CA PRO A 348 -18.40 31.37 -44.38
C PRO A 348 -18.75 31.98 -45.76
N PRO A 349 -19.23 31.17 -46.72
CA PRO A 349 -19.67 31.66 -48.03
C PRO A 349 -21.01 32.43 -47.94
N PRO A 350 -21.34 33.27 -48.95
CA PRO A 350 -22.57 34.05 -48.95
C PRO A 350 -23.82 33.19 -49.18
N ILE A 351 -24.93 33.58 -48.55
CA ILE A 351 -26.25 32.99 -48.80
C ILE A 351 -26.97 33.84 -49.86
N GLU A 352 -27.31 33.23 -50.99
CA GLU A 352 -28.30 33.82 -51.91
C GLU A 352 -29.71 33.62 -51.35
N ALA A 353 -30.54 34.66 -51.43
CA ALA A 353 -31.93 34.62 -51.03
C ALA A 353 -32.84 34.51 -52.25
N LEU A 354 -33.86 33.65 -52.18
CA LEU A 354 -35.06 33.73 -53.01
C LEU A 354 -36.25 33.11 -52.25
N ALA A 355 -37.43 33.70 -52.44
CA ALA A 355 -38.65 33.37 -51.70
C ALA A 355 -39.64 32.55 -52.55
N GLY A 356 -40.68 31.96 -51.93
CA GLY A 356 -41.85 31.49 -52.68
C GLY A 356 -42.70 30.40 -52.01
N ASP A 357 -43.84 30.82 -51.46
CA ASP A 357 -45.15 30.14 -51.37
C ASP A 357 -45.38 28.72 -50.77
N GLN A 358 -46.30 28.70 -49.80
CA GLN A 358 -47.58 27.94 -49.76
C GLN A 358 -47.64 26.55 -50.45
N ASN A 359 -48.08 25.50 -49.74
CA ASN A 359 -49.52 25.18 -49.55
C ASN A 359 -49.76 23.99 -48.59
N ALA A 360 -51.03 23.66 -48.31
CA ALA A 360 -51.51 22.64 -47.37
C ALA A 360 -51.38 21.17 -47.84
N GLY A 361 -51.54 20.21 -46.91
CA GLY A 361 -51.66 18.77 -47.19
C GLY A 361 -51.98 17.93 -45.94
N ASP A 362 -53.06 17.14 -46.01
CA ASP A 362 -53.67 16.34 -44.92
C ASP A 362 -53.08 14.91 -44.75
N SER A 363 -53.54 14.23 -43.68
CA SER A 363 -53.59 12.74 -43.51
C SER A 363 -52.28 11.98 -43.23
N SER A 364 -52.20 11.12 -42.19
CA SER A 364 -52.81 9.77 -41.99
C SER A 364 -52.16 8.69 -42.91
N SER A 365 -51.91 7.42 -42.53
CA SER A 365 -52.28 6.60 -41.36
C SER A 365 -51.40 5.30 -41.30
N GLU A 366 -51.50 4.53 -40.20
CA GLU A 366 -51.33 3.05 -40.12
C GLU A 366 -49.93 2.41 -40.41
N SER A 367 -49.38 1.62 -39.45
CA SER A 367 -49.43 0.12 -39.34
C SER A 367 -48.33 -0.56 -40.20
N SER A 368 -47.78 -1.76 -39.96
CA SER A 368 -47.75 -2.74 -38.85
C SER A 368 -46.28 -3.27 -38.75
N ASP A 369 -45.85 -4.39 -38.13
CA ASP A 369 -46.52 -5.51 -37.45
C ASP A 369 -45.57 -6.17 -36.39
N SER A 370 -45.98 -7.34 -35.93
CA SER A 370 -45.48 -8.24 -34.89
C SER A 370 -44.25 -9.11 -35.22
N SER A 371 -43.61 -9.66 -34.17
CA SER A 371 -43.58 -11.12 -33.95
C SER A 371 -43.06 -11.50 -32.55
N VAL A 372 -43.55 -12.64 -32.04
CA VAL A 372 -43.36 -13.14 -30.67
C VAL A 372 -42.63 -14.49 -30.71
N VAL A 373 -41.66 -14.74 -29.81
CA VAL A 373 -41.27 -16.10 -29.41
C VAL A 373 -41.05 -16.17 -27.88
N LEU A 374 -41.42 -17.31 -27.30
CA LEU A 374 -41.62 -17.55 -25.87
C LEU A 374 -40.36 -18.04 -25.13
N ARG A 375 -40.42 -17.96 -23.79
CA ARG A 375 -39.51 -18.64 -22.84
C ARG A 375 -39.67 -20.18 -22.91
N PRO A 376 -38.79 -20.94 -22.23
CA PRO A 376 -39.19 -21.36 -20.88
C PRO A 376 -38.09 -21.22 -19.79
N SER A 377 -38.57 -21.10 -18.55
CA SER A 377 -37.80 -21.08 -17.31
C SER A 377 -37.54 -22.49 -16.77
N ALA A 378 -36.44 -22.67 -16.02
CA ALA A 378 -36.26 -23.79 -15.09
C ALA A 378 -35.67 -23.29 -13.77
N SER A 379 -36.20 -23.80 -12.66
CA SER A 379 -35.84 -23.41 -11.29
C SER A 379 -35.70 -24.63 -10.40
N ALA A 380 -34.56 -24.76 -9.71
CA ALA A 380 -34.34 -25.70 -8.61
C ALA A 380 -33.25 -25.06 -7.70
N SER A 381 -33.64 -24.44 -6.59
CA SER A 381 -33.85 -25.05 -5.26
C SER A 381 -32.54 -25.25 -4.49
N SER A 382 -32.31 -24.37 -3.51
CA SER A 382 -31.21 -24.40 -2.57
C SER A 382 -31.39 -25.44 -1.47
N ALA A 383 -30.30 -26.04 -1.01
CA ALA A 383 -30.25 -26.85 0.21
C ALA A 383 -29.03 -26.44 1.05
N SER A 384 -29.27 -25.92 2.26
CA SER A 384 -28.23 -25.56 3.23
C SER A 384 -27.76 -26.79 4.00
N LEU A 385 -26.45 -26.89 4.25
CA LEU A 385 -25.90 -27.78 5.28
C LEU A 385 -25.10 -26.97 6.29
N VAL A 386 -25.61 -26.92 7.51
CA VAL A 386 -24.95 -26.34 8.68
C VAL A 386 -24.25 -27.49 9.42
N ALA A 387 -22.93 -27.42 9.53
CA ALA A 387 -22.17 -28.34 10.38
C ALA A 387 -21.96 -27.71 11.76
N ALA A 388 -22.58 -28.29 12.78
CA ALA A 388 -22.33 -27.93 14.17
C ALA A 388 -21.10 -28.68 14.69
N ALA A 389 -20.14 -27.97 15.28
CA ALA A 389 -19.07 -28.58 16.05
C ALA A 389 -19.56 -28.81 17.50
N ALA A 390 -19.45 -30.05 17.97
CA ALA A 390 -19.80 -30.40 19.35
C ALA A 390 -18.58 -30.20 20.26
N GLU A 391 -18.79 -29.48 21.38
CA GLU A 391 -17.81 -29.40 22.46
C GLU A 391 -17.80 -30.69 23.29
N GLY A 392 -16.62 -31.26 23.51
CA GLY A 392 -16.42 -32.39 24.42
C GLY A 392 -15.57 -31.97 25.61
N SER A 393 -16.21 -31.78 26.77
CA SER A 393 -15.54 -31.60 28.07
C SER A 393 -15.66 -32.88 28.89
N GLY A 394 -14.60 -33.30 29.57
CA GLY A 394 -14.66 -34.50 30.43
C GLY A 394 -13.32 -35.02 30.96
N ASP A 395 -12.55 -34.19 31.66
CA ASP A 395 -11.42 -34.67 32.47
C ASP A 395 -11.91 -35.37 33.74
N ASN A 396 -11.43 -36.59 33.99
CA ASN A 396 -10.74 -37.03 35.22
C ASN A 396 -10.75 -38.56 35.35
N LEU A 397 -9.57 -39.16 35.61
CA LEU A 397 -9.30 -39.85 36.88
C LEU A 397 -7.83 -40.34 36.95
N ASN A 398 -7.24 -40.15 38.13
CA ASN A 398 -5.97 -40.63 38.65
C ASN A 398 -5.40 -41.94 38.03
N GLU A 399 -4.08 -41.98 37.81
CA GLU A 399 -3.19 -42.84 38.59
C GLU A 399 -1.68 -42.48 38.45
N ILE A 400 -0.96 -42.56 39.58
CA ILE A 400 0.50 -42.46 39.71
C ILE A 400 0.97 -43.88 40.09
N PRO A 401 1.96 -44.51 39.43
CA PRO A 401 3.27 -44.59 40.09
C PRO A 401 4.55 -44.75 39.24
N LYS A 402 5.61 -44.10 39.76
CA LYS A 402 7.00 -44.58 39.92
C LYS A 402 7.94 -44.76 38.71
N GLU A 403 9.06 -44.05 38.80
CA GLU A 403 10.38 -44.47 38.28
C GLU A 403 10.80 -45.86 38.81
N PRO A 404 11.76 -46.50 38.12
CA PRO A 404 13.02 -46.79 38.80
C PRO A 404 14.25 -46.26 38.05
N ALA A 405 15.36 -46.13 38.78
CA ALA A 405 16.65 -45.66 38.30
C ALA A 405 17.57 -46.78 37.77
N ALA A 406 18.72 -46.37 37.22
CA ALA A 406 19.76 -47.16 36.54
C ALA A 406 19.35 -47.71 35.15
N GLU A 407 20.23 -47.73 34.14
CA GLU A 407 21.71 -47.61 34.15
C GLU A 407 22.22 -46.69 33.02
#